data_AF-A7SKV0-F1
#
_entry.id   AF-A7SKV0-F1
#
_cell.length_a   1.000
_cell.length_b   1.000
_cell.length_c   1.000
_cell.angle_alpha   90.00
_cell.angle_beta   90.00
_cell.angle_gamma   90.00
#
_symmetry.space_group_name_H-M   'P 1'
#
loop_
_entity.id
_entity.type
_entity.pdbx_description
1 polymer ?
#
loop_
_entity_poly.entity_id
_entity_poly.type
_entity_poly.pdbx_seq_one_letter_code
_entity_poly.pdbx_strand_id
1 'polypeptide(L)'
;RFPHSLHQDILWASCVQECALQWSADKEQTDKLVSALDHLRHIHCIGLQHGLAFLLWKTYFKDKISSVVVLMEKVGKAPKDRLCRKTVEMSCEALEQFLLVVKQLLELLAQVWTPVDLGHPVDHGHPVDVKNVLYAPLSMLEEALDQPTSYVPLVRLHITLVSVMWLIMGLELKSVRPLTLFDSTTKGAFLKDLSSNPPIPSGATDETILQSRKKFLCKAMSMLTSAQASKQMTGTSPAHPESTDWLKVVLALADQLEVDADPLRCHYVQELYSTGLDSAGKEVLMSVNDKQGLAGKLLVIVGQRLAHTLDSSESTTSVTQLSRLPTHISRWIKQQSPIKLACRDVPIQRTAELLSTILPLLPSGSNNCTLATELSEATQSLYR
;
A
#
# COMPACT_ATOMS: atom_id res chain seq x y z
N ARG A 1 -40.88 -29.68 -13.58
CA ARG A 1 -40.22 -28.40 -13.21
C ARG A 1 -39.04 -28.76 -12.31
N PHE A 2 -37.81 -28.43 -12.69
CA PHE A 2 -36.64 -28.62 -11.81
C PHE A 2 -36.81 -27.74 -10.56
N PRO A 3 -36.36 -28.18 -9.37
CA PRO A 3 -36.45 -27.35 -8.17
C PRO A 3 -35.58 -26.09 -8.35
N HIS A 4 -36.17 -24.92 -8.06
CA HIS A 4 -35.52 -23.61 -8.22
C HIS A 4 -34.27 -23.45 -7.33
N SER A 5 -34.08 -24.32 -6.34
CA SER A 5 -32.86 -24.43 -5.51
C SER A 5 -31.59 -24.81 -6.29
N LEU A 6 -31.72 -25.27 -7.53
CA LEU A 6 -30.59 -25.58 -8.43
C LEU A 6 -30.23 -24.41 -9.34
N HIS A 7 -30.84 -23.23 -9.16
CA HIS A 7 -30.42 -22.04 -9.90
C HIS A 7 -28.98 -21.65 -9.52
N GLN A 8 -28.16 -21.33 -10.50
CA GLN A 8 -26.72 -21.10 -10.32
C GLN A 8 -26.42 -20.05 -9.24
N ASP A 9 -27.08 -18.88 -9.28
CA ASP A 9 -26.88 -17.83 -8.28
C ASP A 9 -27.31 -18.24 -6.86
N ILE A 10 -28.30 -19.14 -6.72
CA ILE A 10 -28.75 -19.66 -5.42
C ILE A 10 -27.72 -20.65 -4.85
N LEU A 11 -27.12 -21.48 -5.71
CA LEU A 11 -26.03 -22.37 -5.32
C LEU A 11 -24.80 -21.58 -4.89
N TRP A 12 -24.42 -20.55 -5.64
CA TRP A 12 -23.32 -19.66 -5.26
C TRP A 12 -23.60 -18.94 -3.94
N ALA A 13 -24.80 -18.39 -3.75
CA ALA A 13 -25.21 -17.78 -2.49
C ALA A 13 -25.09 -18.74 -1.30
N SER A 14 -25.51 -19.99 -1.48
CA SER A 14 -25.37 -21.03 -0.45
C SER A 14 -23.90 -21.33 -0.14
N CYS A 15 -23.04 -21.37 -1.17
CA CYS A 15 -21.60 -21.56 -1.00
C CYS A 15 -20.93 -20.37 -0.28
N VAL A 16 -21.35 -19.13 -0.58
CA VAL A 16 -20.90 -17.91 0.14
C VAL A 16 -21.18 -18.05 1.63
N GLN A 17 -22.43 -18.39 1.97
CA GLN A 17 -22.87 -18.57 3.35
C GLN A 17 -22.07 -19.66 4.07
N GLU A 18 -21.99 -20.85 3.49
CA GLU A 18 -21.31 -21.99 4.11
C GLU A 18 -19.82 -21.69 4.35
N CYS A 19 -19.16 -21.08 3.36
CA CYS A 19 -17.77 -20.65 3.51
C CYS A 19 -17.59 -19.60 4.63
N ALA A 20 -18.50 -18.62 4.71
CA ALA A 20 -18.48 -17.62 5.77
C ALA A 20 -18.73 -18.22 7.15
N LEU A 21 -19.64 -19.19 7.27
CA LEU A 21 -19.90 -19.93 8.50
C LEU A 21 -18.68 -20.73 8.94
N GLN A 22 -18.04 -21.47 8.04
CA GLN A 22 -16.82 -22.23 8.32
C GLN A 22 -15.70 -21.31 8.83
N TRP A 23 -15.46 -20.18 8.16
CA TRP A 23 -14.49 -19.18 8.61
C TRP A 23 -14.88 -18.57 9.98
N SER A 24 -16.17 -18.33 10.22
CA SER A 24 -16.61 -17.76 11.51
C SER A 24 -16.36 -18.69 12.69
N ALA A 25 -16.45 -20.01 12.45
CA ALA A 25 -16.16 -21.06 13.42
C ALA A 25 -14.65 -21.23 13.66
N ASP A 26 -13.83 -21.12 12.61
CA ASP A 26 -12.38 -21.15 12.69
C ASP A 26 -11.75 -20.03 11.83
N LYS A 27 -11.39 -18.93 12.50
CA LYS A 27 -10.92 -17.70 11.84
C LYS A 27 -9.53 -17.83 11.22
N GLU A 28 -8.82 -18.93 11.49
CA GLU A 28 -7.55 -19.23 10.83
C GLU A 28 -7.76 -19.77 9.41
N GLN A 29 -8.95 -20.27 9.07
CA GLN A 29 -9.29 -20.79 7.73
C GLN A 29 -9.60 -19.65 6.75
N THR A 30 -8.59 -18.82 6.45
CA THR A 30 -8.76 -17.67 5.55
C THR A 30 -9.04 -18.08 4.11
N ASP A 31 -8.69 -19.31 3.72
CA ASP A 31 -9.06 -19.92 2.43
C ASP A 31 -10.58 -19.98 2.23
N LYS A 32 -11.35 -20.23 3.30
CA LYS A 32 -12.82 -20.21 3.26
C LYS A 32 -13.34 -18.81 3.00
N LEU A 33 -12.73 -17.80 3.61
CA LEU A 33 -13.11 -16.41 3.40
C LEU A 33 -12.82 -15.97 1.96
N VAL A 34 -11.68 -16.38 1.40
CA VAL A 34 -11.33 -16.18 -0.02
C VAL A 34 -12.35 -16.88 -0.92
N SER A 35 -12.67 -18.14 -0.64
CA SER A 35 -13.67 -18.91 -1.38
C SER A 35 -15.05 -18.26 -1.34
N ALA A 36 -15.47 -17.73 -0.19
CA ALA A 36 -16.74 -17.00 -0.06
C ALA A 36 -16.77 -15.79 -1.01
N LEU A 37 -15.68 -15.03 -1.08
CA LEU A 37 -15.59 -13.88 -1.98
C LEU A 37 -15.56 -14.30 -3.45
N ASP A 38 -14.87 -15.39 -3.79
CA ASP A 38 -14.86 -15.91 -5.15
C ASP A 38 -16.24 -16.39 -5.58
N HIS A 39 -16.97 -17.13 -4.75
CA HIS A 39 -18.36 -17.51 -5.02
C HIS A 39 -19.26 -16.27 -5.21
N LEU A 40 -19.08 -15.24 -4.38
CA LEU A 40 -19.84 -14.00 -4.46
C LEU A 40 -19.66 -13.32 -5.83
N ARG A 41 -18.44 -13.32 -6.40
CA ARG A 41 -18.14 -12.77 -7.73
C ARG A 41 -18.84 -13.50 -8.88
N HIS A 42 -19.22 -14.77 -8.68
CA HIS A 42 -19.92 -15.57 -9.70
C HIS A 42 -21.45 -15.42 -9.67
N ILE A 43 -21.99 -14.64 -8.73
CA ILE A 43 -23.42 -14.31 -8.67
C ILE A 43 -23.72 -13.20 -9.69
N HIS A 44 -24.62 -13.48 -10.63
CA HIS A 44 -24.96 -12.55 -11.71
C HIS A 44 -26.07 -11.57 -11.31
N CYS A 45 -26.98 -12.00 -10.43
CA CYS A 45 -27.98 -11.12 -9.85
C CYS A 45 -27.31 -10.07 -8.95
N ILE A 46 -27.16 -8.86 -9.49
CA ILE A 46 -26.47 -7.73 -8.84
C ILE A 46 -27.07 -7.43 -7.45
N GLY A 47 -28.40 -7.42 -7.33
CA GLY A 47 -29.09 -7.17 -6.06
C GLY A 47 -28.76 -8.24 -5.01
N LEU A 48 -28.74 -9.52 -5.41
CA LEU A 48 -28.38 -10.62 -4.52
C LEU A 48 -26.89 -10.58 -4.15
N GLN A 49 -26.01 -10.33 -5.11
CA GLN A 49 -24.57 -10.19 -4.89
C GLN A 49 -24.28 -9.05 -3.89
N HIS A 50 -24.84 -7.87 -4.12
CA HIS A 50 -24.71 -6.73 -3.21
C HIS A 50 -25.29 -7.05 -1.83
N GLY A 51 -26.50 -7.62 -1.79
CA GLY A 51 -27.19 -7.99 -0.55
C GLY A 51 -26.39 -8.95 0.32
N LEU A 52 -25.83 -10.01 -0.27
CA LEU A 52 -24.96 -10.96 0.42
C LEU A 52 -23.65 -10.31 0.87
N ALA A 53 -23.04 -9.48 0.03
CA ALA A 53 -21.85 -8.73 0.41
C ALA A 53 -22.10 -7.83 1.63
N PHE A 54 -23.24 -7.15 1.64
CA PHE A 54 -23.68 -6.29 2.74
C PHE A 54 -23.95 -7.09 4.02
N LEU A 55 -24.60 -8.25 3.90
CA LEU A 55 -24.83 -9.16 5.03
C LEU A 55 -23.52 -9.69 5.61
N LEU A 56 -22.55 -10.07 4.79
CA LEU A 56 -21.22 -10.48 5.27
C LEU A 56 -20.56 -9.35 6.07
N TRP A 57 -20.58 -8.13 5.54
CA TRP A 57 -20.06 -6.97 6.25
C TRP A 57 -20.73 -6.77 7.61
N LYS A 58 -22.06 -6.72 7.64
CA LYS A 58 -22.86 -6.46 8.84
C LYS A 58 -22.71 -7.55 9.89
N THR A 59 -22.69 -8.81 9.46
CA THR A 59 -22.72 -9.98 10.35
C THR A 59 -21.35 -10.30 10.91
N TYR A 60 -20.31 -10.20 10.09
CA TYR A 60 -18.99 -10.76 10.42
C TYR A 60 -17.86 -9.73 10.50
N PHE A 61 -17.90 -8.68 9.68
CA PHE A 61 -16.70 -7.85 9.47
C PHE A 61 -16.71 -6.54 10.24
N LYS A 62 -17.85 -5.85 10.33
CA LYS A 62 -17.96 -4.50 10.92
C LYS A 62 -17.34 -4.41 12.32
N ASP A 63 -17.70 -5.33 13.21
CA ASP A 63 -17.22 -5.30 14.60
C ASP A 63 -15.76 -5.77 14.72
N LYS A 64 -15.33 -6.70 13.85
CA LYS A 64 -13.93 -7.13 13.79
C LYS A 64 -13.02 -6.03 13.27
N ILE A 65 -13.41 -5.33 12.20
CA ILE A 65 -12.71 -4.15 11.71
C ILE A 65 -12.61 -3.08 12.79
N SER A 66 -13.70 -2.80 13.50
CA SER A 66 -13.69 -1.86 14.64
C SER A 66 -12.69 -2.29 15.73
N SER A 67 -12.63 -3.59 16.03
CA SER A 67 -11.68 -4.15 17.00
C SER A 67 -10.22 -4.06 16.54
N VAL A 68 -9.94 -4.26 15.25
CA VAL A 68 -8.60 -4.09 14.65
C VAL A 68 -8.17 -2.63 14.74
N VAL A 69 -9.05 -1.68 14.40
CA VAL A 69 -8.77 -0.25 14.51
C VAL A 69 -8.40 0.11 15.94
N VAL A 70 -9.21 -0.28 16.93
CA VAL A 70 -8.95 -0.01 18.35
C VAL A 70 -7.61 -0.61 18.79
N LEU A 71 -7.31 -1.84 18.37
CA LEU A 71 -6.03 -2.49 18.67
C LEU A 71 -4.85 -1.70 18.11
N MET A 72 -4.91 -1.33 16.83
CA MET A 72 -3.84 -0.57 16.16
C MET A 72 -3.67 0.84 16.73
N GLU A 73 -4.76 1.52 17.08
CA GLU A 73 -4.70 2.80 17.80
C GLU A 73 -3.99 2.67 19.14
N LYS A 74 -4.28 1.59 19.88
CA LYS A 74 -3.68 1.32 21.19
C LYS A 74 -2.18 1.01 21.09
N VAL A 75 -1.77 0.16 20.15
CA VAL A 75 -0.36 -0.27 20.05
C VAL A 75 0.49 0.68 19.20
N GLY A 76 -0.11 1.45 18.31
CA GLY A 76 0.56 2.38 17.41
C GLY A 76 1.53 1.72 16.42
N LYS A 77 1.26 0.49 15.99
CA LYS A 77 2.07 -0.32 15.06
C LYS A 77 1.31 -1.58 14.61
N ALA A 78 1.91 -2.37 13.73
CA ALA A 78 1.48 -3.75 13.47
C ALA A 78 1.37 -4.54 14.79
N PRO A 79 0.17 -5.01 15.16
CA PRO A 79 -0.01 -5.81 16.36
C PRO A 79 0.74 -7.14 16.27
N LYS A 80 1.26 -7.62 17.40
CA LYS A 80 1.91 -8.94 17.49
C LYS A 80 0.87 -10.05 17.60
N ASP A 81 1.24 -11.26 17.21
CA ASP A 81 0.35 -12.43 17.12
C ASP A 81 -0.48 -12.67 18.40
N ARG A 82 0.18 -12.63 19.57
CA ARG A 82 -0.51 -12.75 20.87
C ARG A 82 -1.64 -11.74 21.06
N LEU A 83 -1.47 -10.50 20.60
CA LEU A 83 -2.49 -9.45 20.71
C LEU A 83 -3.61 -9.63 19.68
N CYS A 84 -3.26 -10.07 18.46
CA CYS A 84 -4.24 -10.43 17.44
C CYS A 84 -5.16 -11.53 17.96
N ARG A 85 -4.59 -12.66 18.40
CA ARG A 85 -5.37 -13.79 18.95
C ARG A 85 -6.25 -13.37 20.13
N LYS A 86 -5.74 -12.51 21.01
CA LYS A 86 -6.50 -12.03 22.17
C LYS A 86 -7.66 -11.10 21.82
N THR A 87 -7.51 -10.24 20.82
CA THR A 87 -8.45 -9.12 20.58
C THR A 87 -9.38 -9.38 19.40
N VAL A 88 -8.87 -10.02 18.36
CA VAL A 88 -9.60 -10.28 17.11
C VAL A 88 -9.79 -11.76 16.83
N GLU A 89 -9.24 -12.65 17.67
CA GLU A 89 -9.41 -14.10 17.62
C GLU A 89 -8.83 -14.76 16.36
N MET A 90 -7.75 -14.19 15.83
CA MET A 90 -7.02 -14.71 14.68
C MET A 90 -5.52 -14.37 14.79
N SER A 91 -4.68 -15.14 14.12
CA SER A 91 -3.24 -14.89 14.01
C SER A 91 -2.90 -13.59 13.25
N CYS A 92 -1.64 -13.17 13.27
CA CYS A 92 -1.16 -12.06 12.43
C CYS A 92 -1.36 -12.34 10.93
N GLU A 93 -1.03 -13.57 10.50
CA GLU A 93 -1.14 -14.00 9.11
C GLU A 93 -2.60 -14.02 8.66
N ALA A 94 -3.49 -14.63 9.46
CA ALA A 94 -4.92 -14.65 9.18
C ALA A 94 -5.53 -13.23 9.19
N LEU A 95 -5.05 -12.34 10.07
CA LEU A 95 -5.49 -10.94 10.10
C LEU A 95 -5.10 -10.17 8.83
N GLU A 96 -3.89 -10.37 8.30
CA GLU A 96 -3.47 -9.73 7.06
C GLU A 96 -4.37 -10.17 5.89
N GLN A 97 -4.62 -11.47 5.76
CA GLN A 97 -5.52 -12.01 4.73
C GLN A 97 -6.98 -11.56 4.93
N PHE A 98 -7.46 -11.52 6.17
CA PHE A 98 -8.78 -11.00 6.50
C PHE A 98 -8.94 -9.55 6.02
N LEU A 99 -7.96 -8.68 6.29
CA LEU A 99 -8.00 -7.27 5.84
C LEU A 99 -8.03 -7.16 4.31
N LEU A 100 -7.28 -8.00 3.60
CA LEU A 100 -7.32 -8.07 2.14
C LEU A 100 -8.71 -8.48 1.62
N VAL A 101 -9.31 -9.54 2.18
CA VAL A 101 -10.65 -9.99 1.76
C VAL A 101 -11.71 -8.94 2.07
N VAL A 102 -11.67 -8.30 3.24
CA VAL A 102 -12.61 -7.22 3.59
C VAL A 102 -12.47 -6.05 2.63
N LYS A 103 -11.23 -5.65 2.28
CA LYS A 103 -10.99 -4.62 1.27
C LYS A 103 -11.66 -4.97 -0.06
N GLN A 104 -11.46 -6.19 -0.55
CA GLN A 104 -12.03 -6.64 -1.82
C GLN A 104 -13.56 -6.75 -1.78
N LEU A 105 -14.15 -7.15 -0.65
CA LEU A 105 -15.60 -7.14 -0.44
C LEU A 105 -16.14 -5.71 -0.54
N LEU A 106 -15.49 -4.75 0.13
CA LEU A 106 -15.89 -3.34 0.08
C LEU A 106 -15.74 -2.76 -1.34
N GLU A 107 -14.70 -3.17 -2.08
CA GLU A 107 -14.54 -2.82 -3.50
C GLU A 107 -15.68 -3.36 -4.35
N LEU A 108 -16.14 -4.59 -4.09
CA LEU A 108 -17.32 -5.16 -4.74
C LEU A 108 -18.57 -4.33 -4.43
N LEU A 109 -18.80 -3.97 -3.16
CA LEU A 109 -19.91 -3.10 -2.75
C LEU A 109 -19.88 -1.72 -3.43
N ALA A 110 -18.68 -1.18 -3.68
CA ALA A 110 -18.51 0.12 -4.35
C ALA A 110 -18.73 0.08 -5.88
N GLN A 111 -18.66 -1.10 -6.50
CA GLN A 111 -18.85 -1.28 -7.96
C GLN A 111 -20.32 -1.28 -8.39
N VAL A 112 -21.24 -1.64 -7.49
CA VAL A 112 -22.64 -1.91 -7.82
C VAL A 112 -23.41 -0.66 -8.30
N TRP A 113 -22.85 0.55 -8.15
CA TRP A 113 -23.55 1.80 -8.46
C TRP A 113 -22.68 2.91 -9.04
N THR A 114 -21.62 2.61 -9.80
CA THR A 114 -20.97 3.66 -10.60
C THR A 114 -21.87 4.04 -11.79
N PRO A 115 -22.37 5.28 -11.89
CA PRO A 115 -23.15 5.72 -13.05
C PRO A 115 -22.20 5.96 -14.23
N VAL A 116 -21.79 4.90 -14.89
CA VAL A 116 -20.93 4.96 -16.09
C VAL A 116 -21.70 4.64 -17.38
N ASP A 117 -23.00 4.33 -17.29
CA ASP A 117 -23.89 4.30 -18.45
C ASP A 117 -24.83 5.53 -18.47
N LEU A 118 -24.28 6.70 -18.75
CA LEU A 118 -25.05 7.90 -19.13
C LEU A 118 -25.50 7.86 -20.61
N GLY A 119 -25.93 6.70 -21.10
CA GLY A 119 -26.32 6.53 -22.51
C GLY A 119 -27.28 5.38 -22.78
N HIS A 120 -27.36 4.41 -21.88
CA HIS A 120 -28.42 3.43 -21.87
C HIS A 120 -29.11 3.54 -20.52
N PRO A 121 -30.46 3.57 -20.44
CA PRO A 121 -31.08 3.10 -19.22
C PRO A 121 -30.51 1.71 -19.03
N VAL A 122 -29.61 1.55 -18.05
CA VAL A 122 -29.25 0.23 -17.55
C VAL A 122 -30.62 -0.38 -17.30
N ASP A 123 -30.99 -1.35 -18.15
CA ASP A 123 -32.20 -2.11 -17.97
C ASP A 123 -32.14 -2.51 -16.51
N HIS A 124 -33.00 -1.90 -15.69
CA HIS A 124 -33.11 -2.21 -14.29
C HIS A 124 -33.63 -3.62 -14.32
N GLY A 125 -32.73 -4.59 -14.53
CA GLY A 125 -33.07 -5.93 -14.95
C GLY A 125 -34.17 -6.33 -14.03
N HIS A 126 -35.40 -6.31 -14.57
CA HIS A 126 -36.63 -6.38 -13.80
C HIS A 126 -36.37 -7.47 -12.78
N PRO A 127 -36.41 -7.20 -11.45
CA PRO A 127 -35.74 -8.01 -10.44
C PRO A 127 -36.01 -9.48 -10.71
N VAL A 128 -35.13 -10.19 -11.45
CA VAL A 128 -35.50 -11.31 -12.37
C VAL A 128 -36.42 -12.25 -11.69
N ASP A 129 -37.71 -11.97 -11.78
CA ASP A 129 -38.76 -12.38 -10.87
C ASP A 129 -38.26 -13.22 -9.67
N VAL A 130 -37.29 -12.72 -8.88
CA VAL A 130 -36.48 -13.64 -8.03
C VAL A 130 -37.39 -14.10 -6.90
N LYS A 131 -38.28 -13.21 -6.48
CA LYS A 131 -39.42 -13.49 -5.60
C LYS A 131 -40.42 -14.49 -6.19
N ASN A 132 -40.62 -14.54 -7.52
CA ASN A 132 -41.43 -15.59 -8.19
C ASN A 132 -40.64 -16.87 -8.53
N VAL A 133 -39.31 -16.86 -8.47
CA VAL A 133 -38.42 -18.03 -8.53
C VAL A 133 -38.31 -18.70 -7.15
N LEU A 134 -38.47 -17.93 -6.07
CA LEU A 134 -38.32 -18.34 -4.67
C LEU A 134 -39.69 -18.69 -4.01
N TYR A 135 -40.37 -19.75 -4.46
CA TYR A 135 -41.54 -20.30 -3.75
C TYR A 135 -41.16 -21.32 -2.66
N ALA A 136 -40.10 -21.08 -1.89
CA ALA A 136 -39.73 -21.90 -0.73
C ALA A 136 -38.89 -21.08 0.26
N PRO A 137 -39.01 -21.31 1.59
CA PRO A 137 -38.43 -20.42 2.59
C PRO A 137 -36.90 -20.57 2.62
N LEU A 138 -36.22 -19.60 2.03
CA LEU A 138 -34.78 -19.38 2.19
C LEU A 138 -34.60 -17.96 2.71
N SER A 139 -34.88 -17.79 4.01
CA SER A 139 -34.95 -16.49 4.71
C SER A 139 -33.72 -15.59 4.47
N MET A 140 -32.54 -16.18 4.22
CA MET A 140 -31.33 -15.43 3.90
C MET A 140 -31.36 -14.77 2.52
N LEU A 141 -31.87 -15.44 1.49
CA LEU A 141 -31.90 -14.87 0.15
C LEU A 141 -32.87 -13.70 0.10
N GLU A 142 -34.00 -13.83 0.80
CA GLU A 142 -34.96 -12.76 1.02
C GLU A 142 -34.31 -11.61 1.81
N GLU A 143 -33.62 -11.92 2.91
CA GLU A 143 -32.89 -10.92 3.71
C GLU A 143 -31.81 -10.21 2.89
N ALA A 144 -31.08 -10.92 2.02
CA ALA A 144 -30.06 -10.36 1.16
C ALA A 144 -30.69 -9.38 0.15
N LEU A 145 -31.77 -9.79 -0.52
CA LEU A 145 -32.48 -8.95 -1.48
C LEU A 145 -33.14 -7.72 -0.83
N ASP A 146 -33.51 -7.82 0.44
CA ASP A 146 -34.10 -6.71 1.20
C ASP A 146 -33.05 -5.79 1.86
N GLN A 147 -31.74 -6.03 1.67
CA GLN A 147 -30.70 -5.13 2.18
C GLN A 147 -30.75 -3.76 1.50
N PRO A 148 -30.52 -2.67 2.25
CA PRO A 148 -30.46 -1.34 1.67
C PRO A 148 -29.25 -1.17 0.75
N THR A 149 -29.36 -0.28 -0.23
CA THR A 149 -28.22 0.11 -1.08
C THR A 149 -27.13 0.78 -0.23
N SER A 150 -25.87 0.40 -0.48
CA SER A 150 -24.72 1.03 0.18
C SER A 150 -24.49 2.46 -0.30
N TYR A 151 -24.16 3.36 0.61
CA TYR A 151 -23.71 4.71 0.28
C TYR A 151 -22.23 4.68 -0.13
N VAL A 152 -21.99 4.67 -1.45
CA VAL A 152 -20.66 4.47 -2.07
C VAL A 152 -19.55 5.35 -1.48
N PRO A 153 -19.75 6.65 -1.19
CA PRO A 153 -18.70 7.47 -0.58
C PRO A 153 -18.25 6.95 0.79
N LEU A 154 -19.17 6.47 1.62
CA LEU A 154 -18.83 5.85 2.91
C LEU A 154 -18.11 4.51 2.72
N VAL A 155 -18.55 3.68 1.76
CA VAL A 155 -17.85 2.43 1.42
C VAL A 155 -16.41 2.72 1.02
N ARG A 156 -16.17 3.74 0.19
CA ARG A 156 -14.81 4.17 -0.21
C ARG A 156 -13.95 4.60 0.98
N LEU A 157 -14.51 5.32 1.95
CA LEU A 157 -13.78 5.65 3.18
C LEU A 157 -13.35 4.38 3.94
N HIS A 158 -14.22 3.37 4.03
CA HIS A 158 -13.87 2.09 4.64
C HIS A 158 -12.79 1.33 3.83
N ILE A 159 -12.82 1.38 2.49
CA ILE A 159 -11.74 0.82 1.64
C ILE A 159 -10.41 1.47 2.00
N THR A 160 -10.36 2.81 2.11
CA THR A 160 -9.16 3.55 2.48
C THR A 160 -8.64 3.13 3.86
N LEU A 161 -9.52 3.08 4.88
CA LEU A 161 -9.15 2.68 6.24
C LEU A 161 -8.61 1.24 6.31
N VAL A 162 -9.29 0.30 5.65
CA VAL A 162 -8.87 -1.10 5.61
C VAL A 162 -7.54 -1.24 4.87
N SER A 163 -7.34 -0.49 3.78
CA SER A 163 -6.06 -0.46 3.04
C SER A 163 -4.91 0.07 3.90
N VAL A 164 -5.15 1.09 4.74
CA VAL A 164 -4.18 1.59 5.72
C VAL A 164 -3.79 0.49 6.71
N MET A 165 -4.77 -0.21 7.29
CA MET A 165 -4.50 -1.29 8.24
C MET A 165 -3.79 -2.48 7.59
N TRP A 166 -4.16 -2.81 6.36
CA TRP A 166 -3.53 -3.88 5.60
C TRP A 166 -2.06 -3.57 5.30
N LEU A 167 -1.74 -2.34 4.89
CA LEU A 167 -0.34 -1.88 4.76
C LEU A 167 0.42 -1.94 6.09
N ILE A 168 -0.22 -1.57 7.21
CA ILE A 168 0.41 -1.65 8.53
C ILE A 168 0.79 -3.10 8.85
N MET A 169 -0.08 -4.07 8.56
CA MET A 169 0.20 -5.49 8.77
C MET A 169 1.29 -5.99 7.81
N GLY A 170 1.05 -5.90 6.50
CA GLY A 170 1.90 -6.53 5.49
C GLY A 170 3.30 -5.93 5.36
N LEU A 171 3.50 -4.67 5.78
CA LEU A 171 4.82 -4.02 5.83
C LEU A 171 5.36 -3.87 7.27
N GLU A 172 4.68 -4.47 8.25
CA GLU A 172 5.02 -4.42 9.68
C GLU A 172 5.31 -2.99 10.21
N LEU A 173 4.48 -2.02 9.81
CA LEU A 173 4.74 -0.61 10.09
C LEU A 173 4.71 -0.32 11.60
N LYS A 174 5.71 0.45 12.05
CA LYS A 174 5.84 0.89 13.46
C LYS A 174 5.44 2.35 13.63
N SER A 175 5.06 2.77 14.83
CA SER A 175 4.79 4.18 15.17
C SER A 175 3.76 4.86 14.25
N VAL A 176 2.67 4.16 13.94
CA VAL A 176 1.56 4.64 13.11
C VAL A 176 0.25 4.28 13.79
N ARG A 177 -0.69 5.22 13.82
CA ARG A 177 -2.07 5.04 14.28
C ARG A 177 -3.01 5.32 13.10
N PRO A 178 -3.80 4.35 12.60
CA PRO A 178 -4.59 4.50 11.38
C PRO A 178 -5.47 5.76 11.36
N LEU A 179 -6.13 6.08 12.48
CA LEU A 179 -7.08 7.19 12.56
C LEU A 179 -6.39 8.56 12.51
N THR A 180 -5.07 8.65 12.70
CA THR A 180 -4.35 9.93 12.57
C THR A 180 -4.31 10.47 11.14
N LEU A 181 -4.69 9.64 10.15
CA LEU A 181 -4.75 10.02 8.73
C LEU A 181 -6.09 10.67 8.32
N PHE A 182 -7.02 10.80 9.28
CA PHE A 182 -8.39 11.26 9.04
C PHE A 182 -8.77 12.37 10.03
N ASP A 183 -9.60 13.30 9.56
CA ASP A 183 -10.21 14.34 10.39
C ASP A 183 -11.29 13.78 11.33
N SER A 184 -11.79 14.61 12.23
CA SER A 184 -12.83 14.22 13.21
C SER A 184 -14.16 13.83 12.58
N THR A 185 -14.55 14.49 11.48
CA THR A 185 -15.79 14.20 10.75
C THR A 185 -15.72 12.82 10.13
N THR A 186 -14.62 12.53 9.42
CA THR A 186 -14.36 11.22 8.81
C THR A 186 -14.28 10.10 9.86
N LYS A 187 -13.65 10.36 11.02
CA LYS A 187 -13.65 9.42 12.15
C LYS A 187 -15.05 9.08 12.64
N GLY A 188 -15.94 10.07 12.72
CA GLY A 188 -17.34 9.87 13.09
C GLY A 188 -18.13 9.06 12.05
N ALA A 189 -17.78 9.20 10.77
CA ALA A 189 -18.42 8.46 9.68
C ALA A 189 -18.16 6.94 9.76
N PHE A 190 -16.97 6.50 10.20
CA PHE A 190 -16.66 5.07 10.34
C PHE A 190 -17.55 4.30 11.34
N LEU A 191 -18.27 5.02 12.21
CA LEU A 191 -19.20 4.43 13.18
C LEU A 191 -20.61 4.22 12.60
N LYS A 192 -20.86 4.70 11.39
CA LYS A 192 -22.18 4.69 10.77
C LYS A 192 -22.41 3.41 9.96
N ASP A 193 -23.68 3.18 9.62
CA ASP A 193 -24.05 2.04 8.78
C ASP A 193 -23.69 2.32 7.32
N LEU A 194 -23.30 1.31 6.53
CA LEU A 194 -22.85 1.53 5.15
C LEU A 194 -23.95 2.10 4.25
N SER A 195 -25.23 1.91 4.59
CA SER A 195 -26.35 2.51 3.87
C SER A 195 -26.65 3.96 4.25
N SER A 196 -26.01 4.47 5.31
CA SER A 196 -26.22 5.84 5.79
C SER A 196 -25.41 6.88 5.00
N ASN A 197 -25.92 8.11 4.98
CA ASN A 197 -25.28 9.26 4.34
C ASN A 197 -24.75 10.26 5.39
N PRO A 198 -23.62 9.97 6.06
CA PRO A 198 -23.02 10.90 6.99
C PRO A 198 -22.36 12.08 6.25
N PRO A 199 -22.17 13.22 6.93
CA PRO A 199 -21.36 14.30 6.37
C PRO A 199 -19.93 13.79 6.12
N ILE A 200 -19.44 13.96 4.90
CA ILE A 200 -18.06 13.68 4.50
C ILE A 200 -17.42 15.03 4.14
N PRO A 201 -16.17 15.30 4.55
CA PRO A 201 -15.49 16.54 4.18
C PRO A 201 -15.45 16.73 2.65
N SER A 202 -15.82 17.93 2.20
CA SER A 202 -15.83 18.33 0.79
C SER A 202 -14.90 19.54 0.53
N GLY A 203 -14.11 19.93 1.52
CA GLY A 203 -13.19 21.08 1.46
C GLY A 203 -11.73 20.65 1.46
N ALA A 204 -10.82 21.63 1.39
CA ALA A 204 -9.39 21.37 1.47
C ALA A 204 -9.03 20.61 2.75
N THR A 205 -8.31 19.49 2.60
CA THR A 205 -7.82 18.71 3.74
C THR A 205 -6.82 19.56 4.55
N ASP A 206 -6.93 19.48 5.89
CA ASP A 206 -6.00 20.14 6.80
C ASP A 206 -4.54 19.74 6.53
N GLU A 207 -3.65 20.73 6.49
CA GLU A 207 -2.24 20.53 6.13
C GLU A 207 -1.53 19.55 7.09
N THR A 208 -1.88 19.53 8.38
CA THR A 208 -1.27 18.60 9.33
C THR A 208 -1.68 17.14 9.06
N ILE A 209 -2.89 16.94 8.57
CA ILE A 209 -3.39 15.63 8.13
C ILE A 209 -2.69 15.21 6.84
N LEU A 210 -2.55 16.11 5.85
CA LEU A 210 -1.80 15.83 4.62
C LEU A 210 -0.34 15.45 4.90
N GLN A 211 0.33 16.18 5.81
CA GLN A 211 1.69 15.83 6.24
C GLN A 211 1.75 14.47 6.94
N SER A 212 0.74 14.13 7.74
CA SER A 212 0.63 12.82 8.39
C SER A 212 0.44 11.69 7.38
N ARG A 213 -0.41 11.89 6.36
CA ARG A 213 -0.63 10.97 5.24
C ARG A 213 0.64 10.77 4.42
N LYS A 214 1.31 11.84 4.02
CA LYS A 214 2.60 11.78 3.31
C LYS A 214 3.65 11.02 4.10
N LYS A 215 3.81 11.33 5.39
CA LYS A 215 4.76 10.65 6.28
C LYS A 215 4.46 9.15 6.40
N PHE A 216 3.18 8.78 6.51
CA PHE A 216 2.76 7.39 6.53
C PHE A 216 3.14 6.65 5.23
N LEU A 217 2.85 7.23 4.07
CA LEU A 217 3.14 6.63 2.77
C LEU A 217 4.65 6.53 2.50
N CYS A 218 5.43 7.58 2.83
CA CYS A 218 6.90 7.52 2.77
C CYS A 218 7.46 6.40 3.64
N LYS A 219 6.89 6.21 4.83
CA LYS A 219 7.31 5.13 5.73
C LYS A 219 7.01 3.74 5.14
N ALA A 220 5.86 3.57 4.51
CA ALA A 220 5.53 2.33 3.81
C ALA A 220 6.54 2.03 2.69
N MET A 221 6.91 3.04 1.89
CA MET A 221 7.92 2.90 0.84
C MET A 221 9.31 2.54 1.39
N SER A 222 9.75 3.16 2.49
CA SER A 222 11.02 2.80 3.15
C SER A 222 11.04 1.37 3.69
N MET A 223 9.91 0.87 4.20
CA MET A 223 9.81 -0.52 4.65
C MET A 223 9.83 -1.50 3.47
N LEU A 224 9.17 -1.15 2.37
CA LEU A 224 9.18 -1.92 1.13
C LEU A 224 10.60 -2.09 0.57
N THR A 225 11.35 -1.00 0.44
CA THR A 225 12.75 -1.05 -0.06
C THR A 225 13.65 -1.83 0.88
N SER A 226 13.50 -1.67 2.19
CA SER A 226 14.28 -2.41 3.18
C SER A 226 14.05 -3.93 3.07
N ALA A 227 12.80 -4.35 2.88
CA ALA A 227 12.45 -5.76 2.67
C ALA A 227 13.03 -6.31 1.35
N GLN A 228 12.96 -5.54 0.28
CA GLN A 228 13.56 -5.90 -1.02
C GLN A 228 15.08 -6.08 -0.93
N ALA A 229 15.77 -5.15 -0.27
CA ALA A 229 17.22 -5.21 -0.09
C ALA A 229 17.65 -6.44 0.74
N SER A 230 16.91 -6.74 1.82
CA SER A 230 17.19 -7.92 2.65
C SER A 230 17.05 -9.24 1.87
N LYS A 231 16.06 -9.34 0.98
CA LYS A 231 15.88 -10.51 0.09
C LYS A 231 17.03 -10.69 -0.89
N GLN A 232 17.55 -9.59 -1.45
CA GLN A 232 18.68 -9.65 -2.38
C GLN A 232 19.95 -10.18 -1.70
N MET A 233 20.17 -9.83 -0.42
CA MET A 233 21.33 -10.29 0.36
C MET A 233 21.23 -11.76 0.80
N THR A 234 20.04 -12.22 1.15
CA THR A 234 19.84 -13.57 1.70
C THR A 234 19.70 -14.65 0.62
N GLY A 235 19.53 -14.26 -0.65
CA GLY A 235 19.43 -15.19 -1.78
C GLY A 235 18.22 -16.13 -1.70
N THR A 236 17.33 -15.94 -0.72
CA THR A 236 16.11 -16.72 -0.57
C THR A 236 15.14 -16.29 -1.67
N SER A 237 15.17 -17.02 -2.78
CA SER A 237 14.03 -17.06 -3.71
C SER A 237 12.84 -17.55 -2.90
N PRO A 238 11.73 -16.79 -2.83
CA PRO A 238 10.62 -17.25 -2.02
C PRO A 238 10.03 -18.50 -2.69
N ALA A 239 9.83 -19.56 -1.90
CA ALA A 239 9.15 -20.79 -2.35
C ALA A 239 7.69 -20.53 -2.75
N HIS A 240 7.17 -19.33 -2.47
CA HIS A 240 5.89 -18.82 -2.90
C HIS A 240 6.07 -17.41 -3.47
N PRO A 241 5.49 -17.05 -4.63
CA PRO A 241 5.48 -15.67 -5.07
C PRO A 241 4.72 -14.84 -4.04
N GLU A 242 5.40 -13.96 -3.31
CA GLU A 242 4.71 -12.90 -2.56
C GLU A 242 3.94 -12.06 -3.58
N SER A 243 2.64 -12.30 -3.65
CA SER A 243 1.76 -11.93 -4.77
C SER A 243 1.32 -10.47 -4.75
N THR A 244 1.73 -9.70 -3.74
CA THR A 244 1.24 -8.34 -3.53
C THR A 244 2.26 -7.31 -3.99
N ASP A 245 1.89 -6.55 -5.03
CA ASP A 245 2.62 -5.36 -5.47
C ASP A 245 2.33 -4.19 -4.52
N TRP A 246 3.04 -4.15 -3.40
CA TRP A 246 2.88 -3.13 -2.37
C TRP A 246 3.11 -1.71 -2.88
N LEU A 247 3.94 -1.51 -3.91
CA LEU A 247 4.15 -0.19 -4.49
C LEU A 247 2.86 0.33 -5.14
N LYS A 248 2.18 -0.52 -5.93
CA LYS A 248 0.87 -0.17 -6.50
C LYS A 248 -0.16 0.14 -5.42
N VAL A 249 -0.17 -0.64 -4.33
CA VAL A 249 -1.09 -0.41 -3.20
C VAL A 249 -0.82 0.96 -2.55
N VAL A 250 0.44 1.30 -2.28
CA VAL A 250 0.80 2.60 -1.68
C VAL A 250 0.43 3.76 -2.60
N LEU A 251 0.66 3.65 -3.91
CA LEU A 251 0.32 4.71 -4.87
C LEU A 251 -1.20 4.87 -5.06
N ALA A 252 -1.95 3.78 -5.09
CA ALA A 252 -3.42 3.83 -5.12
C ALA A 252 -3.98 4.46 -3.84
N LEU A 253 -3.40 4.14 -2.69
CA LEU A 253 -3.79 4.76 -1.43
C LEU A 253 -3.39 6.24 -1.34
N ALA A 254 -2.29 6.65 -1.97
CA ALA A 254 -1.90 8.05 -2.05
C ALA A 254 -2.98 8.89 -2.75
N ASP A 255 -3.52 8.39 -3.86
CA ASP A 255 -4.64 9.01 -4.58
C ASP A 255 -5.89 9.12 -3.69
N GLN A 256 -6.28 8.03 -3.02
CA GLN A 256 -7.42 8.00 -2.09
C GLN A 256 -7.25 8.94 -0.88
N LEU A 257 -6.02 9.25 -0.50
CA LEU A 257 -5.65 10.14 0.60
C LEU A 257 -5.30 11.56 0.13
N GLU A 258 -5.49 11.88 -1.16
CA GLU A 258 -5.19 13.19 -1.74
C GLU A 258 -3.72 13.61 -1.56
N VAL A 259 -2.79 12.64 -1.58
CA VAL A 259 -1.35 12.90 -1.50
C VAL A 259 -0.74 12.83 -2.89
N ASP A 260 -0.04 13.89 -3.28
CA ASP A 260 0.71 13.92 -4.54
C ASP A 260 1.71 12.76 -4.61
N ALA A 261 1.61 12.00 -5.70
CA ALA A 261 2.43 10.84 -5.96
C ALA A 261 3.88 11.21 -6.32
N ASP A 262 4.16 12.39 -6.87
CA ASP A 262 5.51 12.73 -7.33
C ASP A 262 6.54 12.84 -6.20
N PRO A 263 6.25 13.54 -5.07
CA PRO A 263 7.11 13.53 -3.89
C PRO A 263 7.33 12.12 -3.31
N LEU A 264 6.33 11.23 -3.42
CA LEU A 264 6.45 9.85 -2.97
C LEU A 264 7.37 9.04 -3.89
N ARG A 265 7.24 9.19 -5.22
CA ARG A 265 8.18 8.58 -6.19
C ARG A 265 9.60 9.07 -5.97
N CYS A 266 9.78 10.38 -5.73
CA CYS A 266 11.09 10.94 -5.38
C CYS A 266 11.68 10.31 -4.11
N HIS A 267 10.84 10.10 -3.08
CA HIS A 267 11.26 9.40 -1.85
C HIS A 267 11.64 7.96 -2.14
N TYR A 268 10.82 7.21 -2.87
CA TYR A 268 11.09 5.81 -3.22
C TYR A 268 12.39 5.65 -4.02
N VAL A 269 12.67 6.52 -4.99
CA VAL A 269 13.94 6.50 -5.74
C VAL A 269 15.13 6.73 -4.81
N GLN A 270 15.05 7.69 -3.88
CA GLN A 270 16.11 7.91 -2.88
C GLN A 270 16.35 6.68 -2.01
N GLU A 271 15.29 6.01 -1.55
CA GLU A 271 15.40 4.80 -0.74
C GLU A 271 16.03 3.64 -1.53
N LEU A 272 15.68 3.46 -2.81
CA LEU A 272 16.29 2.46 -3.69
C LEU A 272 17.79 2.69 -3.87
N TYR A 273 18.22 3.93 -4.12
CA TYR A 273 19.65 4.24 -4.16
C TYR A 273 20.30 4.14 -2.77
N SER A 274 19.65 4.55 -1.69
CA SER A 274 20.20 4.41 -0.33
C SER A 274 20.44 2.94 0.06
N THR A 275 19.61 2.02 -0.46
CA THR A 275 19.71 0.57 -0.24
C THR A 275 20.60 -0.18 -1.25
N GLY A 276 21.09 0.50 -2.30
CA GLY A 276 21.94 -0.11 -3.33
C GLY A 276 21.19 -0.81 -4.47
N LEU A 277 19.87 -0.65 -4.55
CA LEU A 277 18.98 -1.16 -5.60
C LEU A 277 18.94 -0.23 -6.82
N ASP A 278 20.12 0.16 -7.31
CA ASP A 278 20.30 1.21 -8.32
C ASP A 278 19.55 0.97 -9.63
N SER A 279 19.49 -0.28 -10.10
CA SER A 279 18.75 -0.64 -11.33
C SER A 279 17.26 -0.33 -11.19
N ALA A 280 16.64 -0.74 -10.09
CA ALA A 280 15.24 -0.41 -9.80
C ALA A 280 15.05 1.10 -9.58
N GLY A 281 16.01 1.76 -8.90
CA GLY A 281 16.00 3.21 -8.71
C GLY A 281 16.00 3.97 -10.03
N LYS A 282 16.80 3.52 -11.01
CA LYS A 282 16.88 4.10 -12.35
C LYS A 282 15.58 3.93 -13.15
N GLU A 283 14.93 2.76 -13.05
CA GLU A 283 13.64 2.52 -13.71
C GLU A 283 12.55 3.46 -13.17
N VAL A 284 12.41 3.54 -11.85
CA VAL A 284 11.38 4.39 -11.22
C VAL A 284 11.64 5.87 -11.49
N LEU A 285 12.90 6.31 -11.54
CA LEU A 285 13.27 7.69 -11.83
C LEU A 285 12.66 8.22 -13.13
N MET A 286 12.41 7.34 -14.12
CA MET A 286 11.78 7.73 -15.39
C MET A 286 10.36 8.26 -15.22
N SER A 287 9.66 7.85 -14.15
CA SER A 287 8.29 8.25 -13.81
C SER A 287 8.19 9.48 -12.89
N VAL A 288 9.33 10.08 -12.51
CA VAL A 288 9.38 11.28 -11.66
C VAL A 288 9.26 12.55 -12.52
N ASN A 289 8.44 13.48 -12.07
CA ASN A 289 8.26 14.81 -12.67
C ASN A 289 9.35 15.78 -12.19
N ASP A 290 9.56 15.93 -10.86
CA ASP A 290 10.62 16.78 -10.29
C ASP A 290 12.01 16.12 -10.35
N LYS A 291 12.52 15.95 -11.58
CA LYS A 291 13.85 15.35 -11.81
C LYS A 291 14.98 16.22 -11.29
N GLN A 292 14.85 17.54 -11.35
CA GLN A 292 15.89 18.48 -10.91
C GLN A 292 16.03 18.48 -9.39
N GLY A 293 14.93 18.56 -8.65
CA GLY A 293 14.95 18.47 -7.19
C GLY A 293 15.41 17.11 -6.70
N LEU A 294 15.01 16.02 -7.38
CA LEU A 294 15.50 14.67 -7.09
C LEU A 294 17.00 14.53 -7.34
N ALA A 295 17.53 15.05 -8.45
CA ALA A 295 18.95 14.99 -8.81
C ALA A 295 19.86 15.56 -7.70
N GLY A 296 19.47 16.70 -7.11
CA GLY A 296 20.18 17.27 -5.95
C GLY A 296 20.20 16.36 -4.73
N LYS A 297 19.10 15.65 -4.45
CA LYS A 297 19.03 14.67 -3.34
C LYS A 297 19.87 13.43 -3.61
N LEU A 298 19.86 12.94 -4.85
CA LEU A 298 20.70 11.79 -5.24
C LEU A 298 22.19 12.13 -5.22
N LEU A 299 22.57 13.39 -5.48
CA LEU A 299 23.95 13.85 -5.33
C LEU A 299 24.43 13.71 -3.87
N VAL A 300 23.56 13.95 -2.89
CA VAL A 300 23.88 13.69 -1.48
C VAL A 300 24.13 12.20 -1.22
N ILE A 301 23.36 11.29 -1.83
CA ILE A 301 23.58 9.83 -1.74
C ILE A 301 24.94 9.45 -2.34
N VAL A 302 25.29 10.01 -3.51
CA VAL A 302 26.63 9.83 -4.10
C VAL A 302 27.71 10.22 -3.10
N GLY A 303 27.60 11.41 -2.51
CA GLY A 303 28.58 11.89 -1.55
C GLY A 303 28.68 11.00 -0.30
N GLN A 304 27.57 10.48 0.20
CA GLN A 304 27.56 9.53 1.32
C GLN A 304 28.26 8.20 0.97
N ARG A 305 28.05 7.67 -0.24
CA ARG A 305 28.70 6.44 -0.71
C ARG A 305 30.21 6.63 -0.86
N LEU A 306 30.62 7.78 -1.39
CA LEU A 306 32.02 8.14 -1.52
C LEU A 306 32.69 8.32 -0.16
N ALA A 307 32.01 8.98 0.80
CA ALA A 307 32.51 9.11 2.16
C ALA A 307 32.77 7.72 2.79
N HIS A 308 31.82 6.78 2.65
CA HIS A 308 32.03 5.40 3.14
C HIS A 308 33.21 4.70 2.47
N THR A 309 33.34 4.84 1.14
CA THR A 309 34.42 4.20 0.36
C THR A 309 35.80 4.70 0.80
N LEU A 310 35.90 6.00 1.10
CA LEU A 310 37.14 6.65 1.53
C LEU A 310 37.46 6.40 3.01
N ASP A 311 36.44 6.21 3.87
CA ASP A 311 36.62 5.92 5.29
C ASP A 311 36.93 4.43 5.56
N SER A 312 36.32 3.51 4.80
CA SER A 312 36.48 2.05 4.98
C SER A 312 37.84 1.52 4.52
N SER A 313 38.60 2.35 3.81
CA SER A 313 39.93 2.01 3.34
C SER A 313 40.97 2.44 4.39
N GLU A 314 41.13 1.66 5.46
CA GLU A 314 42.23 1.82 6.47
C GLU A 314 43.65 1.59 5.90
N SER A 315 43.81 1.61 4.56
CA SER A 315 45.09 1.44 3.89
C SER A 315 45.65 2.78 3.39
N THR A 316 46.96 2.86 3.21
CA THR A 316 47.66 3.96 2.53
C THR A 316 47.01 4.41 1.21
N THR A 317 46.25 3.52 0.57
CA THR A 317 45.45 3.75 -0.64
C THR A 317 44.41 4.86 -0.48
N SER A 318 43.69 4.94 0.65
CA SER A 318 42.66 5.97 0.88
C SER A 318 43.24 7.37 0.99
N VAL A 319 44.37 7.49 1.70
CA VAL A 319 45.13 8.74 1.83
C VAL A 319 45.65 9.18 0.47
N THR A 320 46.17 8.25 -0.35
CA THR A 320 46.60 8.58 -1.71
C THR A 320 45.44 8.99 -2.62
N GLN A 321 44.28 8.35 -2.50
CA GLN A 321 43.08 8.68 -3.25
C GLN A 321 42.50 10.05 -2.84
N LEU A 322 42.43 10.34 -1.55
CA LEU A 322 42.02 11.65 -1.01
C LEU A 322 42.97 12.77 -1.42
N SER A 323 44.28 12.51 -1.47
CA SER A 323 45.29 13.51 -1.85
C SER A 323 45.20 13.97 -3.31
N ARG A 324 44.56 13.16 -4.17
CA ARG A 324 44.36 13.46 -5.59
C ARG A 324 43.09 14.27 -5.86
N LEU A 325 42.22 14.40 -4.88
CA LEU A 325 40.97 15.16 -5.01
C LEU A 325 41.21 16.65 -4.76
N PRO A 326 40.53 17.54 -5.51
CA PRO A 326 40.47 18.95 -5.14
C PRO A 326 40.02 19.14 -3.69
N THR A 327 40.63 20.10 -2.98
CA THR A 327 40.42 20.29 -1.54
C THR A 327 38.97 20.55 -1.15
N HIS A 328 38.21 21.24 -2.01
CA HIS A 328 36.79 21.50 -1.79
C HIS A 328 35.93 20.25 -1.96
N ILE A 329 36.24 19.38 -2.93
CA ILE A 329 35.58 18.08 -3.12
C ILE A 329 35.81 17.18 -1.91
N SER A 330 37.07 17.06 -1.47
CA SER A 330 37.40 16.26 -0.28
C SER A 330 36.67 16.78 0.96
N ARG A 331 36.62 18.11 1.14
CA ARG A 331 35.87 18.73 2.25
C ARG A 331 34.37 18.44 2.16
N TRP A 332 33.78 18.55 0.98
CA TRP A 332 32.34 18.30 0.78
C TRP A 332 31.99 16.83 1.03
N ILE A 333 32.80 15.88 0.57
CA ILE A 333 32.60 14.44 0.82
C ILE A 333 32.68 14.15 2.32
N LYS A 334 33.69 14.70 3.03
CA LYS A 334 33.83 14.54 4.49
C LYS A 334 32.67 15.12 5.31
N GLN A 335 31.91 16.06 4.75
CA GLN A 335 30.70 16.59 5.38
C GLN A 335 29.49 15.66 5.21
N GLN A 336 29.56 14.69 4.30
CA GLN A 336 28.52 13.69 4.13
C GLN A 336 28.62 12.64 5.25
N SER A 337 27.48 12.13 5.70
CA SER A 337 27.43 11.13 6.76
C SER A 337 27.05 9.77 6.18
N PRO A 338 27.99 8.81 6.05
CA PRO A 338 27.73 7.44 5.60
C PRO A 338 26.69 6.69 6.42
N ILE A 339 26.51 7.09 7.68
CA ILE A 339 25.59 6.45 8.62
C ILE A 339 24.13 6.55 8.15
N LYS A 340 23.82 7.54 7.29
CA LYS A 340 22.48 7.77 6.73
C LYS A 340 22.12 6.81 5.58
N LEU A 341 23.09 6.08 5.02
CA LEU A 341 22.83 5.06 4.00
C LEU A 341 22.27 3.79 4.63
N ALA A 342 21.28 3.19 3.97
CA ALA A 342 20.75 1.89 4.35
C ALA A 342 21.72 0.75 3.97
N CYS A 343 22.38 0.85 2.82
CA CYS A 343 23.47 -0.01 2.38
C CYS A 343 24.72 0.83 2.11
N ARG A 344 25.80 0.54 2.86
CA ARG A 344 27.05 1.30 2.75
C ARG A 344 28.01 0.69 1.73
N ASP A 345 28.01 -0.63 1.60
CA ASP A 345 28.93 -1.39 0.76
C ASP A 345 28.45 -1.48 -0.69
N VAL A 346 28.22 -0.32 -1.30
CA VAL A 346 27.86 -0.21 -2.72
C VAL A 346 29.15 -0.03 -3.55
N PRO A 347 29.38 -0.85 -4.60
CA PRO A 347 30.56 -0.72 -5.44
C PRO A 347 30.70 0.68 -6.06
N ILE A 348 31.93 1.20 -6.13
CA ILE A 348 32.21 2.54 -6.65
C ILE A 348 31.73 2.74 -8.09
N GLN A 349 31.69 1.66 -8.89
CA GLN A 349 31.18 1.67 -10.27
C GLN A 349 29.69 2.08 -10.31
N ARG A 350 28.86 1.56 -9.40
CA ARG A 350 27.45 1.97 -9.30
C ARG A 350 27.31 3.42 -8.88
N THR A 351 28.22 3.93 -8.05
CA THR A 351 28.27 5.35 -7.69
C THR A 351 28.63 6.23 -8.90
N ALA A 352 29.54 5.79 -9.76
CA ALA A 352 29.86 6.49 -11.03
C ALA A 352 28.70 6.44 -12.04
N GLU A 353 27.98 5.31 -12.13
CA GLU A 353 26.76 5.19 -12.94
C GLU A 353 25.64 6.12 -12.46
N LEU A 354 25.47 6.23 -11.13
CA LEU A 354 24.53 7.18 -10.52
C LEU A 354 24.91 8.63 -10.86
N LEU A 355 26.17 9.02 -10.74
CA LEU A 355 26.66 10.33 -11.17
C LEU A 355 26.33 10.61 -12.64
N SER A 356 26.59 9.64 -13.52
CA SER A 356 26.29 9.75 -14.95
C SER A 356 24.79 9.90 -15.22
N THR A 357 23.95 9.32 -14.37
CA THR A 357 22.47 9.42 -14.45
C THR A 357 21.98 10.79 -13.96
N ILE A 358 22.61 11.35 -12.92
CA ILE A 358 22.22 12.64 -12.29
C ILE A 358 22.66 13.83 -13.14
N LEU A 359 23.85 13.78 -13.73
CA LEU A 359 24.47 14.91 -14.43
C LEU A 359 23.56 15.58 -15.47
N PRO A 360 22.88 14.86 -16.39
CA PRO A 360 22.00 15.49 -17.38
C PRO A 360 20.70 16.05 -16.77
N LEU A 361 20.37 15.73 -15.53
CA LEU A 361 19.16 16.18 -14.83
C LEU A 361 19.38 17.48 -14.05
N LEU A 362 20.63 17.88 -13.84
CA LEU A 362 20.96 19.09 -13.10
C LEU A 362 20.93 20.32 -14.01
N PRO A 363 20.42 21.48 -13.55
CA PRO A 363 20.46 22.71 -14.33
C PRO A 363 21.90 23.13 -14.65
N SER A 364 22.16 23.41 -15.93
CA SER A 364 23.46 23.89 -16.40
C SER A 364 23.92 25.13 -15.64
N GLY A 365 25.17 25.13 -15.15
CA GLY A 365 25.73 26.25 -14.39
C GLY A 365 25.30 26.32 -12.92
N SER A 366 24.48 25.38 -12.43
CA SER A 366 24.20 25.27 -11.00
C SER A 366 25.42 24.74 -10.23
N ASN A 367 25.57 25.13 -8.95
CA ASN A 367 26.62 24.60 -8.08
C ASN A 367 26.61 23.06 -8.00
N ASN A 368 25.42 22.45 -8.04
CA ASN A 368 25.27 21.00 -8.06
C ASN A 368 25.78 20.39 -9.36
N CYS A 369 25.57 21.04 -10.51
CA CYS A 369 26.08 20.59 -11.81
C CYS A 369 27.62 20.62 -11.85
N THR A 370 28.22 21.73 -11.38
CA THR A 370 29.67 21.85 -11.24
C THR A 370 30.24 20.76 -10.33
N LEU A 371 29.65 20.62 -9.14
CA LEU A 371 30.06 19.60 -8.16
C LEU A 371 29.92 18.18 -8.73
N ALA A 372 28.82 17.85 -9.40
CA ALA A 372 28.60 16.53 -10.00
C ALA A 372 29.61 16.23 -11.12
N THR A 373 30.00 17.25 -11.90
CA THR A 373 31.02 17.12 -12.96
C THR A 373 32.38 16.80 -12.36
N GLU A 374 32.81 17.58 -11.37
CA GLU A 374 34.08 17.37 -10.65
C GLU A 374 34.09 16.02 -9.92
N LEU A 375 32.97 15.61 -9.31
CA LEU A 375 32.82 14.30 -8.68
C LEU A 375 32.87 13.16 -9.71
N SER A 376 32.35 13.35 -10.91
CA SER A 376 32.47 12.37 -11.99
C SER A 376 33.95 12.16 -12.32
N GLU A 377 34.70 13.21 -12.64
CA GLU A 377 36.14 13.11 -12.92
C GLU A 377 36.95 12.49 -11.76
N ALA A 378 36.63 12.92 -10.53
CA ALA A 378 37.21 12.38 -9.31
C ALA A 378 36.96 10.88 -9.17
N THR A 379 35.70 10.43 -9.29
CA THR A 379 35.36 9.00 -9.21
C THR A 379 36.00 8.19 -10.33
N GLN A 380 36.22 8.81 -11.49
CA GLN A 380 36.97 8.19 -12.57
C GLN A 380 38.42 7.86 -12.24
N SER A 381 39.05 8.70 -11.44
CA SER A 381 40.42 8.48 -10.97
C SER A 381 40.54 7.43 -9.86
N LEU A 382 39.43 7.05 -9.21
CA LEU A 382 39.41 6.13 -8.06
C LEU A 382 39.33 4.65 -8.45
N TYR A 383 38.91 4.33 -9.68
CA TYR A 383 38.87 2.95 -10.20
C TYR A 383 40.03 2.59 -11.13
N ARG A 384 40.89 3.56 -11.48
CA ARG A 384 42.14 3.35 -12.22
C ARG A 384 43.29 3.14 -11.24
#